data_AF-A0A8T5UNF4-F1
#
_entry.id   AF-A0A8T5UNF4-F1
#
_cell.length_a   1.000
_cell.length_b   1.000
_cell.length_c   1.000
_cell.angle_alpha   90.00
_cell.angle_beta   90.00
_cell.angle_gamma   90.00
#
_symmetry.space_group_name_H-M   'P 1'
#
loop_
_entity.id
_entity.type
_entity.pdbx_description
1 polymer ?
#
loop_
_entity_poly.entity_id
_entity_poly.type
_entity_poly.pdbx_seq_one_letter_code
_entity_poly.pdbx_strand_id
1 'polypeptide(L)'
;MKKISFENILLVTSASAAGVLNIIGFILSFSYARRRKNRLVYLFSANWLFQSFFWGFDAASHLFYSPLLMAIAIIPQLIGVPCLFIFIDLVRRERVSSLKISVMLIIEIVLLILTFLPGGMQVIPGYGVHNVGALRIFQIIFLIYYVFTYFVWSFQTWKRAPSELKQLVNFLLFGSILFSIVTASMYFLGTFVKIFNSLGFITHSLGALFTIVVIWKEPKIIYILPFKAYRLLVIETNAGIGLFKHDWAKLSAVDENVFTMVLQAVGSILDEVLKKGEIREIKMDRAVVLIDHNKNYPVASVLVTSKSSKSLRYGLKKFNNQFIETFKSNFDGLYEVSRFKAARALVVEFFDFVPAYLEK
;
A
#
# COMPACT_ATOMS: atom_id res chain seq x y z
N MET A 1 -11.89 22.04 42.63
CA MET A 1 -12.04 21.09 41.49
C MET A 1 -12.20 21.89 40.19
N LYS A 2 -11.41 21.62 39.15
CA LYS A 2 -11.63 22.23 37.83
C LYS A 2 -12.94 21.67 37.26
N LYS A 3 -13.90 22.53 36.92
CA LYS A 3 -15.18 22.11 36.31
C LYS A 3 -14.90 21.62 34.88
N ILE A 4 -15.08 20.33 34.65
CA ILE A 4 -14.93 19.75 33.31
C ILE A 4 -16.09 20.26 32.45
N SER A 5 -15.80 20.93 31.34
CA SER A 5 -16.81 21.43 30.41
C SER A 5 -17.33 20.28 29.53
N PHE A 6 -18.55 20.42 28.99
CA PHE A 6 -19.11 19.48 28.02
C PHE A 6 -18.19 19.29 26.81
N GLU A 7 -17.61 20.38 26.29
CA GLU A 7 -16.70 20.30 25.14
C GLU A 7 -15.40 19.55 25.47
N ASN A 8 -14.95 19.58 26.73
CA ASN A 8 -13.80 18.76 27.16
C ASN A 8 -14.13 17.28 27.19
N ILE A 9 -15.32 16.94 27.68
CA ILE A 9 -15.81 15.56 27.65
C ILE A 9 -15.91 15.08 26.20
N LEU A 10 -16.47 15.89 25.31
CA LEU A 10 -16.59 15.55 23.90
C LEU A 10 -15.22 15.35 23.22
N LEU A 11 -14.25 16.21 23.52
CA LEU A 11 -12.89 16.09 22.98
C LEU A 11 -12.19 14.82 23.47
N VAL A 12 -12.22 14.56 24.78
CA VAL A 12 -11.60 13.36 25.38
C VAL A 12 -12.25 12.08 24.87
N THR A 13 -13.58 12.05 24.79
CA THR A 13 -14.33 10.87 24.33
C THR A 13 -14.10 10.60 22.85
N SER A 14 -14.08 11.63 22.01
CA SER A 14 -13.80 11.47 20.57
C SER A 14 -12.34 11.08 20.29
N ALA A 15 -11.35 11.63 20.99
CA ALA A 15 -9.96 11.19 20.89
C ALA A 15 -9.78 9.74 21.39
N SER A 16 -10.43 9.38 22.50
CA SER A 16 -10.40 8.00 23.01
C SER A 16 -11.03 7.02 22.03
N ALA A 17 -12.18 7.37 21.45
CA ALA A 17 -12.83 6.59 20.41
C ALA A 17 -11.94 6.45 19.16
N ALA A 18 -11.22 7.51 18.78
CA ALA A 18 -10.23 7.46 17.71
C ALA A 18 -9.09 6.47 18.03
N GLY A 19 -8.58 6.48 19.27
CA GLY A 19 -7.60 5.50 19.75
C GLY A 19 -8.12 4.06 19.63
N VAL A 20 -9.37 3.81 20.04
CA VAL A 20 -10.00 2.48 19.96
C VAL A 20 -10.23 2.03 18.51
N LEU A 21 -10.68 2.92 17.63
CA LEU A 21 -10.86 2.57 16.22
C LEU A 21 -9.53 2.24 15.54
N ASN A 22 -8.45 2.96 15.88
CA ASN A 22 -7.11 2.67 15.37
C ASN A 22 -6.54 1.35 15.91
N ILE A 23 -6.84 0.94 17.16
CA ILE A 23 -6.42 -0.38 17.65
C ILE A 23 -7.16 -1.51 16.92
N ILE A 24 -8.47 -1.35 16.65
CA ILE A 24 -9.23 -2.28 15.83
C ILE A 24 -8.61 -2.36 14.43
N GLY A 25 -8.27 -1.20 13.86
CA GLY A 25 -7.55 -1.08 12.60
C GLY A 25 -6.24 -1.87 12.57
N PHE A 26 -5.40 -1.69 13.59
CA PHE A 26 -4.17 -2.43 13.78
C PHE A 26 -4.42 -3.94 13.85
N ILE A 27 -5.37 -4.40 14.66
CA ILE A 27 -5.66 -5.84 14.82
C ILE A 27 -6.07 -6.46 13.49
N LEU A 28 -6.96 -5.79 12.74
CA LEU A 28 -7.42 -6.27 11.43
C LEU A 28 -6.28 -6.33 10.41
N SER A 29 -5.51 -5.25 10.28
CA SER A 29 -4.42 -5.19 9.30
C SER A 29 -3.25 -6.10 9.67
N PHE A 30 -2.93 -6.25 10.97
CA PHE A 30 -1.87 -7.11 11.46
C PHE A 30 -2.23 -8.59 11.28
N SER A 31 -3.45 -8.98 11.61
CA SER A 31 -3.96 -10.34 11.40
C SER A 31 -3.88 -10.72 9.91
N TYR A 32 -4.25 -9.78 9.04
CA TYR A 32 -4.09 -9.95 7.60
C TYR A 32 -2.61 -10.09 7.19
N ALA A 33 -1.74 -9.19 7.65
CA ALA A 33 -0.31 -9.20 7.33
C ALA A 33 0.34 -10.53 7.75
N ARG A 34 -0.04 -11.05 8.93
CA ARG A 34 0.41 -12.35 9.45
C ARG A 34 -0.07 -13.51 8.59
N ARG A 35 -1.37 -13.57 8.28
CA ARG A 35 -1.96 -14.65 7.46
C ARG A 35 -1.34 -14.73 6.06
N ARG A 36 -1.08 -13.57 5.44
CA ARG A 36 -0.57 -13.48 4.06
C ARG A 36 0.94 -13.33 3.97
N LYS A 37 1.65 -13.24 5.11
CA LYS A 37 3.10 -12.96 5.17
C LYS A 37 3.50 -11.71 4.37
N ASN A 38 2.61 -10.72 4.27
CA ASN A 38 2.83 -9.51 3.48
C ASN A 38 3.54 -8.42 4.31
N ARG A 39 4.83 -8.24 4.05
CA ARG A 39 5.68 -7.29 4.79
C ARG A 39 5.21 -5.84 4.68
N LEU A 40 4.62 -5.44 3.56
CA LEU A 40 4.14 -4.06 3.37
C LEU A 40 2.99 -3.75 4.33
N VAL A 41 2.11 -4.71 4.57
CA VAL A 41 0.95 -4.50 5.45
C VAL A 41 1.35 -4.43 6.93
N TYR A 42 2.52 -4.96 7.32
CA TYR A 42 3.04 -4.72 8.67
C TYR A 42 3.38 -3.24 8.92
N LEU A 43 3.94 -2.52 7.93
CA LEU A 43 4.19 -1.08 8.05
C LEU A 43 2.88 -0.30 8.17
N PHE A 44 1.89 -0.66 7.35
CA PHE A 44 0.55 -0.10 7.44
C PHE A 44 -0.10 -0.35 8.81
N SER A 45 0.08 -1.56 9.36
CA SER A 45 -0.43 -1.92 10.69
C SER A 45 0.27 -1.14 11.81
N ALA A 46 1.60 -1.01 11.74
CA ALA A 46 2.39 -0.28 12.72
C ALA A 46 1.91 1.17 12.84
N ASN A 47 1.61 1.84 11.71
CA ASN A 47 1.02 3.18 11.74
C ASN A 47 -0.24 3.23 12.62
N TRP A 48 -1.17 2.29 12.46
CA TRP A 48 -2.42 2.29 13.23
C TRP A 48 -2.19 2.05 14.72
N LEU A 49 -1.24 1.19 15.09
CA LEU A 49 -0.88 0.98 16.50
C LEU A 49 -0.32 2.27 17.13
N PHE A 50 0.63 2.90 16.46
CA PHE A 50 1.24 4.13 16.98
C PHE A 50 0.27 5.31 17.00
N GLN A 51 -0.61 5.42 16.00
CA GLN A 51 -1.70 6.38 16.01
C GLN A 51 -2.66 6.13 17.19
N SER A 52 -2.96 4.87 17.52
CA SER A 52 -3.78 4.53 18.69
C SER A 52 -3.16 5.07 19.99
N PHE A 53 -1.83 4.89 20.18
CA PHE A 53 -1.12 5.45 21.33
C PHE A 53 -1.09 6.97 21.34
N PHE A 54 -0.88 7.61 20.18
CA PHE A 54 -0.96 9.07 20.04
C PHE A 54 -2.31 9.59 20.55
N TRP A 55 -3.43 9.05 20.03
CA TRP A 55 -4.77 9.47 20.44
C TRP A 55 -5.09 9.17 21.91
N GLY A 56 -4.57 8.06 22.45
CA GLY A 56 -4.72 7.73 23.87
C GLY A 56 -4.03 8.74 24.79
N PHE A 57 -2.78 9.12 24.46
CA PHE A 57 -2.04 10.12 25.23
C PHE A 57 -2.61 11.54 25.04
N ASP A 58 -3.06 11.88 23.84
CA ASP A 58 -3.76 13.14 23.55
C ASP A 58 -5.03 13.27 24.42
N ALA A 59 -5.89 12.24 24.42
CA ALA A 59 -7.08 12.19 25.27
C ALA A 59 -6.74 12.33 26.76
N ALA A 60 -5.72 11.60 27.23
CA ALA A 60 -5.26 11.68 28.61
C ALA A 60 -4.74 13.09 28.96
N SER A 61 -4.04 13.75 28.04
CA SER A 61 -3.53 15.11 28.25
C SER A 61 -4.65 16.11 28.50
N HIS A 62 -5.76 15.99 27.76
CA HIS A 62 -6.95 16.83 27.92
C HIS A 62 -7.75 16.51 29.19
N LEU A 63 -7.79 15.23 29.60
CA LEU A 63 -8.44 14.80 30.83
C LEU A 63 -7.71 15.31 32.07
N PHE A 64 -6.37 15.16 32.09
CA PHE A 64 -5.53 15.53 33.24
C PHE A 64 -4.99 16.96 33.16
N TYR A 65 -5.28 17.70 32.09
CA TYR A 65 -4.73 19.03 31.83
C TYR A 65 -3.18 19.04 31.89
N SER A 66 -2.53 18.02 31.31
CA SER A 66 -1.09 17.78 31.43
C SER A 66 -0.36 18.02 30.10
N PRO A 67 0.39 19.13 29.96
CA PRO A 67 1.23 19.38 28.79
C PRO A 67 2.28 18.29 28.55
N LEU A 68 2.77 17.65 29.61
CA LEU A 68 3.75 16.56 29.50
C LEU A 68 3.16 15.34 28.78
N LEU A 69 1.91 14.98 29.06
CA LEU A 69 1.25 13.87 28.35
C LEU A 69 1.04 14.19 26.87
N MET A 70 0.68 15.44 26.56
CA MET A 70 0.59 15.92 25.17
C MET A 70 1.96 15.84 24.47
N ALA A 71 3.04 16.21 25.17
CA ALA A 71 4.38 16.10 24.63
C ALA A 71 4.79 14.65 24.32
N ILE A 72 4.49 13.73 25.24
CA ILE A 72 4.75 12.30 25.07
C ILE A 72 3.91 11.71 23.94
N ALA A 73 2.69 12.22 23.70
CA ALA A 73 1.82 11.75 22.62
C ALA A 73 2.52 11.80 21.26
N ILE A 74 3.35 12.82 21.01
CA ILE A 74 4.06 12.99 19.73
C ILE A 74 5.05 11.86 19.45
N ILE A 75 5.61 11.19 20.47
CA ILE A 75 6.62 10.15 20.28
C ILE A 75 6.08 8.97 19.44
N PRO A 76 4.92 8.37 19.75
CA PRO A 76 4.27 7.42 18.85
C PRO A 76 4.10 7.94 17.42
N GLN A 77 3.68 9.19 17.24
CA GLN A 77 3.48 9.79 15.92
C GLN A 77 4.76 9.78 15.08
N LEU A 78 5.92 10.11 15.69
CA LEU A 78 7.26 10.07 15.05
C LEU A 78 7.65 8.70 14.49
N ILE A 79 7.01 7.62 14.94
CA ILE A 79 7.28 6.26 14.46
C ILE A 79 6.18 5.83 13.47
N GLY A 80 4.92 6.10 13.82
CA GLY A 80 3.77 5.68 13.03
C GLY A 80 3.70 6.33 11.65
N VAL A 81 3.92 7.64 11.58
CA VAL A 81 3.78 8.40 10.33
C VAL A 81 4.83 8.02 9.29
N PRO A 82 6.14 7.89 9.63
CA PRO A 82 7.11 7.31 8.71
C PRO A 82 6.70 5.96 8.16
N CYS A 83 6.12 5.08 8.99
CA CYS A 83 5.67 3.77 8.55
C CYS A 83 4.59 3.87 7.45
N LEU A 84 3.64 4.80 7.57
CA LEU A 84 2.63 5.04 6.53
C LEU A 84 3.25 5.65 5.26
N PHE A 85 4.18 6.59 5.39
CA PHE A 85 4.87 7.18 4.24
C PHE A 85 5.69 6.16 3.46
N ILE A 86 6.45 5.32 4.16
CA ILE A 86 7.21 4.22 3.60
C ILE A 86 6.26 3.24 2.90
N PHE A 87 5.15 2.88 3.56
CA PHE A 87 4.13 2.02 2.96
C PHE A 87 3.59 2.60 1.64
N ILE A 88 3.16 3.87 1.64
CA ILE A 88 2.62 4.55 0.45
C ILE A 88 3.64 4.57 -0.69
N ASP A 89 4.90 4.93 -0.42
CA ASP A 89 5.92 5.00 -1.46
C ASP A 89 6.28 3.60 -2.01
N LEU A 90 6.35 2.57 -1.16
CA LEU A 90 6.56 1.19 -1.58
C LEU A 90 5.40 0.70 -2.45
N VAL A 91 4.15 1.00 -2.09
CA VAL A 91 2.98 0.68 -2.90
C VAL A 91 2.95 1.42 -4.22
N ARG A 92 3.40 2.68 -4.25
CA ARG A 92 3.35 3.49 -5.49
C ARG A 92 4.48 3.16 -6.45
N ARG A 93 5.68 2.85 -5.93
CA ARG A 93 6.93 2.87 -6.71
C ARG A 93 7.88 1.70 -6.40
N GLU A 94 7.55 0.82 -5.46
CA GLU A 94 8.44 -0.22 -4.90
C GLU A 94 9.78 0.29 -4.34
N ARG A 95 9.89 1.61 -4.14
CA ARG A 95 11.05 2.27 -3.56
C ARG A 95 10.60 3.45 -2.72
N VAL A 96 11.31 3.68 -1.63
CA VAL A 96 11.08 4.80 -0.71
C VAL A 96 11.77 6.04 -1.27
N SER A 97 11.04 7.16 -1.37
CA SER A 97 11.64 8.43 -1.80
C SER A 97 12.40 9.05 -0.64
N SER A 98 13.73 9.01 -0.67
CA SER A 98 14.58 9.61 0.37
C SER A 98 14.19 11.07 0.65
N LEU A 99 14.01 11.88 -0.39
CA LEU A 99 13.61 13.28 -0.25
C LEU A 99 12.31 13.47 0.55
N LYS A 100 11.26 12.67 0.28
CA LYS A 100 9.98 12.82 0.99
C LYS A 100 10.10 12.41 2.45
N ILE A 101 10.80 11.31 2.71
CA ILE A 101 11.05 10.85 4.08
C ILE A 101 11.90 11.87 4.84
N SER A 102 12.95 12.43 4.23
CA SER A 102 13.77 13.47 4.85
C SER A 102 12.96 14.72 5.19
N VAL A 103 12.12 15.22 4.25
CA VAL A 103 11.24 16.38 4.51
C VAL A 103 10.29 16.09 5.67
N MET A 104 9.65 14.92 5.67
CA MET A 104 8.74 14.48 6.72
C MET A 104 9.43 14.40 8.09
N LEU A 105 10.60 13.75 8.16
CA LEU A 105 11.37 13.63 9.39
C LEU A 105 11.86 14.98 9.91
N ILE A 106 12.26 15.91 9.03
CA ILE A 106 12.63 17.28 9.43
C ILE A 106 11.44 17.98 10.08
N ILE A 107 10.26 17.93 9.47
CA ILE A 107 9.03 18.53 10.03
C ILE A 107 8.73 17.92 11.40
N GLU A 108 8.84 16.61 11.53
CA GLU A 108 8.59 15.86 12.76
C GLU A 108 9.59 16.15 13.89
N ILE A 109 10.89 16.25 13.56
CA ILE A 109 11.92 16.65 14.52
C ILE A 109 11.69 18.07 15.02
N VAL A 110 11.34 19.00 14.12
CA VAL A 110 11.00 20.37 14.52
C VAL A 110 9.78 20.39 15.42
N LEU A 111 8.73 19.63 15.08
CA LEU A 111 7.55 19.48 15.94
C LEU A 111 7.92 18.96 17.34
N LEU A 112 8.76 17.93 17.41
CA LEU A 112 9.22 17.39 18.68
C LEU A 112 9.94 18.46 19.51
N ILE A 113 10.91 19.16 18.92
CA ILE A 113 11.65 20.23 19.60
C ILE A 113 10.71 21.32 20.11
N LEU A 114 9.83 21.85 19.25
CA LEU A 114 8.88 22.90 19.59
C LEU A 114 7.90 22.50 20.70
N THR A 115 7.62 21.21 20.83
CA THR A 115 6.73 20.69 21.87
C THR A 115 7.37 20.73 23.27
N PHE A 116 8.69 20.56 23.35
CA PHE A 116 9.41 20.67 24.62
C PHE A 116 9.85 22.09 24.96
N LEU A 117 9.70 23.06 24.04
CA LEU A 117 10.01 24.46 24.33
C LEU A 117 8.94 25.12 25.22
N PRO A 118 9.34 25.97 26.17
CA PRO A 118 8.40 26.73 26.99
C PRO A 118 7.53 27.63 26.12
N GLY A 119 6.23 27.67 26.41
CA GLY A 119 5.26 28.48 25.66
C GLY A 119 4.73 27.83 24.38
N GLY A 120 5.15 26.61 24.02
CA GLY A 120 4.56 25.86 22.89
C GLY A 120 3.15 25.32 23.18
N MET A 121 2.80 25.17 24.46
CA MET A 121 1.50 24.69 24.91
C MET A 121 0.92 25.60 25.98
N GLN A 122 -0.40 25.72 25.99
CA GLN A 122 -1.16 26.45 27.01
C GLN A 122 -2.26 25.55 27.58
N VAL A 123 -2.45 25.60 28.89
CA VAL A 123 -3.58 24.95 29.55
C VAL A 123 -4.72 25.95 29.67
N ILE A 124 -5.80 25.74 28.94
CA ILE A 124 -6.97 26.62 28.94
C ILE A 124 -8.07 25.94 29.77
N PRO A 125 -8.56 26.56 30.87
CA PRO A 125 -9.65 26.00 31.69
C PRO A 125 -10.88 25.67 30.84
N GLY A 126 -11.45 24.46 31.02
CA GLY A 126 -12.57 23.98 30.19
C GLY A 126 -12.19 23.57 28.75
N TYR A 127 -11.02 23.93 28.24
CA TYR A 127 -10.55 23.51 26.91
C TYR A 127 -9.62 22.29 26.97
N GLY A 128 -8.70 22.27 27.94
CA GLY A 128 -7.65 21.25 28.04
C GLY A 128 -6.27 21.83 27.69
N VAL A 129 -5.38 20.99 27.17
CA VAL A 129 -4.07 21.39 26.65
C VAL A 129 -4.23 21.87 25.20
N HIS A 130 -3.66 23.01 24.84
CA HIS A 130 -3.75 23.56 23.49
C HIS A 130 -2.36 23.92 22.97
N ASN A 131 -2.08 23.57 21.72
CA ASN A 131 -0.83 23.92 21.05
C ASN A 131 -0.94 25.34 20.51
N VAL A 132 0.06 26.18 20.81
CA VAL A 132 0.06 27.61 20.46
C VAL A 132 1.34 28.01 19.74
N GLY A 133 1.36 29.23 19.19
CA GLY A 133 2.55 29.83 18.58
C GLY A 133 3.14 28.98 17.43
N ALA A 134 4.46 28.84 17.43
CA ALA A 134 5.19 28.11 16.38
C ALA A 134 4.80 26.63 16.30
N LEU A 135 4.51 25.98 17.44
CA LEU A 135 4.11 24.57 17.47
C LEU A 135 2.85 24.35 16.65
N ARG A 136 1.84 25.21 16.82
CA ARG A 136 0.58 25.13 16.06
C ARG A 136 0.79 25.32 14.56
N ILE A 137 1.64 26.26 14.16
CA ILE A 137 1.96 26.52 12.74
C ILE A 137 2.60 25.27 12.11
N PHE A 138 3.62 24.69 12.75
CA PHE A 138 4.27 23.48 12.25
C PHE A 138 3.34 22.26 12.25
N GLN A 139 2.38 22.18 13.19
CA GLN A 139 1.36 21.12 13.18
C GLN A 139 0.45 21.23 11.96
N ILE A 140 0.07 22.45 11.56
CA ILE A 140 -0.72 22.68 10.34
C ILE A 140 0.10 22.30 9.10
N ILE A 141 1.37 22.69 9.02
CA ILE A 141 2.27 22.32 7.91
C ILE A 141 2.38 20.79 7.81
N PHE A 142 2.64 20.12 8.94
CA PHE A 142 2.69 18.67 9.03
C PHE A 142 1.38 18.04 8.55
N LEU A 143 0.24 18.52 9.05
CA LEU A 143 -1.07 17.99 8.70
C LEU A 143 -1.32 18.11 7.21
N ILE A 144 -1.07 19.29 6.60
CA ILE A 144 -1.21 19.50 5.16
C ILE A 144 -0.34 18.51 4.36
N TYR A 145 0.91 18.34 4.75
CA TYR A 145 1.83 17.43 4.07
C TYR A 145 1.39 15.95 4.18
N TYR A 146 0.95 15.55 5.38
CA TYR A 146 0.42 14.23 5.69
C TYR A 146 -0.84 13.93 4.87
N VAL A 147 -1.86 14.80 4.96
CA VAL A 147 -3.15 14.61 4.29
C VAL A 147 -3.01 14.67 2.77
N PHE A 148 -2.16 15.54 2.24
CA PHE A 148 -1.89 15.63 0.80
C PHE A 148 -1.24 14.35 0.28
N THR A 149 -0.24 13.83 0.97
CA THR A 149 0.45 12.59 0.57
C THR A 149 -0.52 11.41 0.52
N TYR A 150 -1.37 11.30 1.55
CA TYR A 150 -2.39 10.27 1.65
C TYR A 150 -3.46 10.39 0.57
N PHE A 151 -4.00 11.60 0.37
CA PHE A 151 -5.01 11.88 -0.63
C PHE A 151 -4.52 11.58 -2.05
N VAL A 152 -3.31 12.04 -2.40
CA VAL A 152 -2.70 11.79 -3.72
C VAL A 152 -2.55 10.28 -3.98
N TRP A 153 -2.18 9.50 -2.97
CA TRP A 153 -2.10 8.04 -3.12
C TRP A 153 -3.47 7.42 -3.41
N SER A 154 -4.48 7.75 -2.61
CA SER A 154 -5.85 7.24 -2.80
C SER A 154 -6.44 7.66 -4.15
N PHE A 155 -6.29 8.93 -4.51
CA PHE A 155 -6.77 9.47 -5.79
C PHE A 155 -6.10 8.79 -7.01
N GLN A 156 -4.78 8.56 -6.96
CA GLN A 156 -4.09 7.84 -8.02
C GLN A 156 -4.56 6.39 -8.13
N THR A 157 -4.79 5.73 -6.98
CA THR A 157 -5.33 4.37 -6.92
C THR A 157 -6.72 4.35 -7.56
N TRP A 158 -7.58 5.30 -7.22
CA TRP A 158 -8.90 5.47 -7.83
C TRP A 158 -8.85 5.69 -9.33
N LYS A 159 -7.95 6.54 -9.82
CA LYS A 159 -7.82 6.83 -11.25
C LYS A 159 -7.39 5.60 -12.07
N ARG A 160 -6.60 4.69 -11.49
CA ARG A 160 -6.00 3.53 -12.18
C ARG A 160 -6.66 2.18 -11.87
N ALA A 161 -7.64 2.16 -10.97
CA ALA A 161 -8.33 0.94 -10.59
C ALA A 161 -9.12 0.35 -11.77
N PRO A 162 -9.10 -0.97 -11.97
CA PRO A 162 -9.99 -1.65 -12.92
C PRO A 162 -11.46 -1.53 -12.48
N SER A 163 -12.39 -1.73 -13.43
CA SER A 163 -13.83 -1.65 -13.20
C SER A 163 -14.30 -2.56 -12.07
N GLU A 164 -13.78 -3.79 -11.99
CA GLU A 164 -14.11 -4.77 -10.94
C GLU A 164 -13.78 -4.26 -9.51
N LEU A 165 -12.75 -3.43 -9.37
CA LEU A 165 -12.33 -2.87 -8.08
C LEU A 165 -12.89 -1.47 -7.83
N LYS A 166 -13.59 -0.87 -8.81
CA LYS A 166 -13.94 0.55 -8.77
C LYS A 166 -14.85 0.91 -7.61
N GLN A 167 -15.81 0.05 -7.26
CA GLN A 167 -16.69 0.27 -6.12
C GLN A 167 -15.89 0.36 -4.80
N LEU A 168 -14.98 -0.59 -4.56
CA LEU A 168 -14.15 -0.59 -3.35
C LEU A 168 -13.18 0.59 -3.31
N VAL A 169 -12.62 0.96 -4.46
CA VAL A 169 -11.71 2.11 -4.53
C VAL A 169 -12.46 3.45 -4.42
N ASN A 170 -13.74 3.52 -4.78
CA ASN A 170 -14.60 4.67 -4.44
C ASN A 170 -14.76 4.80 -2.93
N PHE A 171 -14.95 3.70 -2.19
CA PHE A 171 -14.96 3.71 -0.73
C PHE A 171 -13.61 4.16 -0.15
N LEU A 172 -12.49 3.72 -0.73
CA LEU A 172 -11.15 4.20 -0.35
C LEU A 172 -10.98 5.71 -0.58
N LEU A 173 -11.47 6.22 -1.71
CA LEU A 173 -11.41 7.66 -2.01
C LEU A 173 -12.27 8.46 -1.04
N PHE A 174 -13.50 8.01 -0.77
CA PHE A 174 -14.38 8.63 0.21
C PHE A 174 -13.76 8.64 1.61
N GLY A 175 -13.26 7.49 2.08
CA GLY A 175 -12.54 7.39 3.34
C GLY A 175 -11.31 8.29 3.38
N SER A 176 -10.59 8.40 2.27
CA SER A 176 -9.46 9.33 2.15
C SER A 176 -9.89 10.79 2.25
N ILE A 177 -10.99 11.22 1.62
CA ILE A 177 -11.50 12.59 1.73
C ILE A 177 -11.86 12.92 3.18
N LEU A 178 -12.50 11.98 3.91
CA LEU A 178 -12.79 12.14 5.33
C LEU A 178 -11.51 12.25 6.17
N PHE A 179 -10.56 11.34 5.94
CA PHE A 179 -9.27 11.27 6.63
C PHE A 179 -8.40 12.50 6.37
N SER A 180 -8.47 13.05 5.16
CA SER A 180 -7.59 14.12 4.67
C SER A 180 -8.26 15.48 4.77
N ILE A 181 -9.01 15.84 3.72
CA ILE A 181 -9.55 17.19 3.51
C ILE A 181 -10.50 17.58 4.64
N VAL A 182 -11.48 16.73 4.97
CA VAL A 182 -12.47 17.05 6.00
C VAL A 182 -11.80 17.20 7.36
N THR A 183 -10.95 16.25 7.74
CA THR A 183 -10.21 16.29 8.99
C THR A 183 -9.34 17.55 9.08
N ALA A 184 -8.59 17.90 8.03
CA ALA A 184 -7.78 19.12 8.01
C ALA A 184 -8.62 20.39 8.17
N SER A 185 -9.75 20.47 7.47
CA SER A 185 -10.71 21.57 7.62
C SER A 185 -11.28 21.65 9.04
N MET A 186 -11.62 20.51 9.64
CA MET A 186 -12.12 20.44 11.02
C MET A 186 -11.07 20.92 12.03
N TYR A 187 -9.80 20.54 11.88
CA TYR A 187 -8.73 21.06 12.74
C TYR A 187 -8.46 22.55 12.55
N PHE A 188 -8.55 23.03 11.31
CA PHE A 188 -8.40 24.46 11.01
C PHE A 188 -9.52 25.25 11.70
N LEU A 189 -10.78 24.87 11.50
CA LEU A 189 -11.94 25.47 12.16
C LEU A 189 -11.90 25.28 13.69
N GLY A 190 -11.31 24.18 14.15
CA GLY A 190 -11.06 23.88 15.56
C GLY A 190 -10.12 24.85 16.27
N THR A 191 -9.43 25.71 15.51
CA THR A 191 -8.70 26.88 16.04
C THR A 191 -9.67 27.93 16.60
N PHE A 192 -10.87 28.03 16.03
CA PHE A 192 -11.89 28.99 16.42
C PHE A 192 -12.97 28.37 17.31
N VAL A 193 -13.41 27.15 17.00
CA VAL A 193 -14.51 26.49 17.73
C VAL A 193 -14.15 25.04 18.08
N LYS A 194 -14.08 24.75 19.38
CA LYS A 194 -13.54 23.49 19.92
C LYS A 194 -14.22 22.23 19.39
N ILE A 195 -15.54 22.28 19.19
CA ILE A 195 -16.33 21.12 18.73
C ILE A 195 -15.79 20.54 17.40
N PHE A 196 -15.21 21.37 16.53
CA PHE A 196 -14.64 20.90 15.28
C PHE A 196 -13.41 20.01 15.46
N ASN A 197 -12.60 20.20 16.52
CA ASN A 197 -11.50 19.26 16.80
C ASN A 197 -12.03 17.84 17.11
N SER A 198 -13.13 17.75 17.86
CA SER A 198 -13.79 16.47 18.18
C SER A 198 -14.36 15.81 16.93
N LEU A 199 -15.01 16.60 16.06
CA LEU A 199 -15.48 16.10 14.75
C LEU A 199 -14.30 15.64 13.88
N GLY A 200 -13.18 16.36 13.91
CA GLY A 200 -11.94 15.98 13.23
C GLY A 200 -11.42 14.60 13.66
N PHE A 201 -11.40 14.30 14.96
CA PHE A 201 -11.00 12.98 15.47
C PHE A 201 -11.90 11.86 14.94
N ILE A 202 -13.22 12.11 14.91
CA ILE A 202 -14.21 11.14 14.41
C ILE A 202 -14.02 10.93 12.90
N THR A 203 -13.94 12.00 12.10
CA THR A 203 -13.79 11.89 10.64
C THR A 203 -12.47 11.24 10.25
N HIS A 204 -11.39 11.54 10.98
CA HIS A 204 -10.08 10.91 10.80
C HIS A 204 -10.18 9.40 11.01
N SER A 205 -10.79 8.97 12.12
CA SER A 205 -10.88 7.56 12.49
C SER A 205 -11.82 6.76 11.59
N LEU A 206 -12.92 7.37 11.13
CA LEU A 206 -13.80 6.77 10.14
C LEU A 206 -13.09 6.61 8.78
N GLY A 207 -12.35 7.63 8.35
CA GLY A 207 -11.57 7.57 7.11
C GLY A 207 -10.47 6.49 7.13
N ALA A 208 -9.80 6.35 8.28
CA ALA A 208 -8.86 5.27 8.55
C ALA A 208 -9.53 3.89 8.48
N LEU A 209 -10.67 3.73 9.17
CA LEU A 209 -11.43 2.48 9.18
C LEU A 209 -11.86 2.06 7.78
N PHE A 210 -12.39 2.98 6.97
CA PHE A 210 -12.76 2.69 5.58
C PHE A 210 -11.57 2.15 4.77
N THR A 211 -10.40 2.76 4.93
CA THR A 211 -9.18 2.33 4.25
C THR A 211 -8.80 0.90 4.63
N ILE A 212 -8.86 0.59 5.93
CA ILE A 212 -8.51 -0.73 6.47
C ILE A 212 -9.49 -1.79 5.98
N VAL A 213 -10.79 -1.51 6.03
CA VAL A 213 -11.84 -2.40 5.52
C VAL A 213 -11.67 -2.67 4.03
N VAL A 214 -11.36 -1.64 3.23
CA VAL A 214 -11.13 -1.81 1.79
C VAL A 214 -9.91 -2.70 1.52
N ILE A 215 -8.78 -2.45 2.18
CA ILE A 215 -7.57 -3.26 2.03
C ILE A 215 -7.80 -4.70 2.51
N TRP A 216 -8.53 -4.88 3.61
CA TRP A 216 -8.83 -6.19 4.17
C TRP A 216 -9.75 -7.00 3.24
N LYS A 217 -10.75 -6.34 2.65
CA LYS A 217 -11.70 -6.97 1.72
C LYS A 217 -11.05 -7.33 0.38
N GLU A 218 -10.24 -6.44 -0.20
CA GLU A 218 -9.59 -6.69 -1.48
C GLU A 218 -8.15 -6.15 -1.53
N PRO A 219 -7.18 -6.97 -1.10
CA PRO A 219 -5.78 -6.58 -0.99
C PRO A 219 -5.11 -6.24 -2.32
N LYS A 220 -5.66 -6.68 -3.46
CA LYS A 220 -5.18 -6.31 -4.81
C LYS A 220 -5.11 -4.80 -5.00
N ILE A 221 -5.89 -4.03 -4.24
CA ILE A 221 -5.90 -2.56 -4.28
C ILE A 221 -4.50 -1.97 -3.99
N ILE A 222 -3.72 -2.61 -3.10
CA ILE A 222 -2.34 -2.25 -2.77
C ILE A 222 -1.42 -2.35 -4.00
N TYR A 223 -1.76 -3.20 -4.98
CA TYR A 223 -0.95 -3.52 -6.15
C TYR A 223 -1.47 -2.88 -7.45
N ILE A 224 -2.41 -1.92 -7.37
CA ILE A 224 -2.92 -1.18 -8.54
C ILE A 224 -1.85 -0.23 -9.13
N LEU A 225 -1.05 0.41 -8.28
CA LEU A 225 -0.10 1.44 -8.69
C LEU A 225 1.31 0.98 -9.13
N PRO A 226 1.93 -0.04 -8.50
CA PRO A 226 3.33 -0.36 -8.76
C PRO A 226 3.53 -0.98 -10.14
N PHE A 227 2.57 -1.76 -10.64
CA PHE A 227 2.64 -2.43 -11.93
C PHE A 227 1.23 -2.78 -12.46
N LYS A 228 1.16 -3.17 -13.74
CA LYS A 228 0.02 -3.82 -14.37
C LYS A 228 0.53 -5.10 -15.02
N ALA A 229 -0.02 -6.26 -14.67
CA ALA A 229 0.27 -7.49 -15.39
C ALA A 229 -0.66 -7.58 -16.60
N TYR A 230 -0.14 -8.04 -17.73
CA TYR A 230 -0.92 -8.22 -18.94
C TYR A 230 -1.20 -9.69 -19.17
N ARG A 231 -0.14 -10.50 -19.23
CA ARG A 231 -0.20 -11.90 -19.64
C ARG A 231 0.91 -12.73 -19.00
N LEU A 232 0.58 -13.95 -18.60
CA LEU A 232 1.50 -15.01 -18.23
C LEU A 232 1.42 -16.11 -19.28
N LEU A 233 2.57 -16.55 -19.76
CA LEU A 233 2.72 -17.67 -20.68
C LEU A 233 3.66 -18.70 -20.06
N VAL A 234 3.42 -19.96 -20.35
CA VAL A 234 4.43 -21.01 -20.18
C VAL A 234 4.74 -21.54 -21.56
N ILE A 235 6.01 -21.56 -21.90
CA ILE A 235 6.50 -21.98 -23.20
C ILE A 235 7.45 -23.15 -23.05
N GLU A 236 7.38 -24.08 -24.00
CA GLU A 236 8.42 -25.06 -24.21
C GLU A 236 9.54 -24.42 -25.05
N THR A 237 10.77 -24.49 -24.56
CA THR A 237 11.88 -23.67 -25.08
C THR A 237 12.55 -24.23 -26.33
N ASN A 238 12.39 -25.52 -26.63
CA ASN A 238 12.99 -26.14 -27.81
C ASN A 238 12.13 -25.93 -29.07
N ALA A 239 10.83 -26.16 -28.95
CA ALA A 239 9.85 -26.09 -30.02
C ALA A 239 9.10 -24.74 -30.08
N GLY A 240 9.23 -23.90 -29.04
CA GLY A 240 8.56 -22.59 -28.99
C GLY A 240 7.04 -22.67 -28.79
N ILE A 241 6.54 -23.82 -28.31
CA ILE A 241 5.11 -24.11 -28.17
C ILE A 241 4.59 -23.52 -26.86
N GLY A 242 3.48 -22.77 -26.92
CA GLY A 242 2.75 -22.31 -25.74
C GLY A 242 2.04 -23.47 -25.02
N LEU A 243 2.46 -23.78 -23.79
CA LEU A 243 1.87 -24.83 -22.96
C LEU A 243 0.69 -24.30 -22.13
N PHE A 244 0.77 -23.05 -21.68
CA PHE A 244 -0.26 -22.44 -20.86
C PHE A 244 -0.29 -20.92 -21.06
N LYS A 245 -1.49 -20.34 -20.91
CA LYS A 245 -1.71 -18.91 -20.97
C LYS A 245 -2.72 -18.44 -19.94
N HIS A 246 -2.44 -17.28 -19.37
CA HIS A 246 -3.39 -16.52 -18.55
C HIS A 246 -3.29 -15.02 -18.84
N ASP A 247 -4.43 -14.38 -19.09
CA ASP A 247 -4.52 -12.94 -19.34
C ASP A 247 -5.16 -12.22 -18.14
N TRP A 248 -4.53 -11.13 -17.67
CA TRP A 248 -5.15 -10.17 -16.75
C TRP A 248 -5.67 -8.94 -17.49
N ALA A 249 -5.19 -8.66 -18.70
CA ALA A 249 -5.63 -7.52 -19.48
C ALA A 249 -5.65 -7.89 -20.97
N LYS A 250 -6.55 -7.27 -21.73
CA LYS A 250 -6.52 -7.38 -23.19
C LYS A 250 -5.20 -6.78 -23.70
N LEU A 251 -4.35 -7.60 -24.28
CA LEU A 251 -3.30 -7.16 -25.19
C LEU A 251 -3.91 -7.06 -26.59
N SER A 252 -3.46 -6.09 -27.39
CA SER A 252 -3.72 -6.11 -28.84
C SER A 252 -3.41 -7.50 -29.37
N ALA A 253 -4.20 -7.98 -30.34
CA ALA A 253 -4.14 -9.33 -30.90
C ALA A 253 -2.78 -9.60 -31.58
N VAL A 254 -1.74 -9.74 -30.80
CA VAL A 254 -0.49 -10.37 -31.19
C VAL A 254 -0.71 -11.84 -30.96
N ASP A 255 -0.64 -12.58 -32.06
CA ASP A 255 -0.68 -14.04 -32.06
C ASP A 255 0.38 -14.56 -31.07
N GLU A 256 -0.03 -15.49 -30.21
CA GLU A 256 0.84 -16.07 -29.19
C GLU A 256 2.09 -16.71 -29.81
N ASN A 257 1.92 -17.36 -30.95
CA ASN A 257 3.02 -18.00 -31.68
C ASN A 257 4.02 -16.95 -32.19
N VAL A 258 3.54 -15.78 -32.62
CA VAL A 258 4.44 -14.68 -33.03
C VAL A 258 5.26 -14.18 -31.85
N PHE A 259 4.63 -14.05 -30.67
CA PHE A 259 5.35 -13.63 -29.47
C PHE A 259 6.37 -14.67 -29.01
N THR A 260 6.04 -15.97 -29.01
CA THR A 260 6.98 -17.03 -28.64
C THR A 260 8.12 -17.16 -29.64
N MET A 261 7.85 -17.07 -30.95
CA MET A 261 8.87 -17.07 -32.00
C MET A 261 9.87 -15.92 -31.82
N VAL A 262 9.39 -14.70 -31.54
CA VAL A 262 10.27 -13.55 -31.31
C VAL A 262 11.14 -13.77 -30.07
N LEU A 263 10.58 -14.27 -28.97
CA LEU A 263 11.36 -14.56 -27.76
C LEU A 263 12.42 -15.63 -28.00
N GLN A 264 12.10 -16.69 -28.75
CA GLN A 264 13.03 -17.75 -29.08
C GLN A 264 14.14 -17.22 -29.99
N ALA A 265 13.81 -16.45 -31.04
CA ALA A 265 14.79 -15.86 -31.94
C ALA A 265 15.77 -14.93 -31.21
N VAL A 266 15.24 -14.05 -30.33
CA VAL A 266 16.07 -13.17 -29.50
C VAL A 266 16.93 -13.98 -28.51
N GLY A 267 16.37 -15.05 -27.93
CA GLY A 267 17.09 -16.01 -27.09
C GLY A 267 18.29 -16.62 -27.78
N SER A 268 18.08 -17.23 -28.96
CA SER A 268 19.12 -17.90 -29.73
C SER A 268 20.23 -16.94 -30.17
N ILE A 269 19.86 -15.76 -30.68
CA ILE A 269 20.85 -14.75 -31.10
C ILE A 269 21.71 -14.31 -29.91
N LEU A 270 21.10 -14.05 -28.77
CA LEU A 270 21.84 -13.59 -27.60
C LEU A 270 22.72 -14.69 -26.99
N ASP A 271 22.28 -15.94 -27.01
CA ASP A 271 23.10 -17.07 -26.56
C ASP A 271 24.30 -17.30 -27.49
N GLU A 272 24.09 -17.25 -28.81
CA GLU A 272 25.15 -17.39 -29.81
C GLU A 272 26.21 -16.28 -29.70
N VAL A 273 25.76 -15.02 -29.56
CA VAL A 273 26.65 -13.85 -29.54
C VAL A 273 27.34 -13.69 -28.20
N LEU A 274 26.63 -13.85 -27.08
CA LEU A 274 27.16 -13.51 -25.76
C LEU A 274 27.72 -14.72 -25.02
N LYS A 275 27.15 -15.92 -25.18
CA LYS A 275 27.49 -17.14 -24.40
C LYS A 275 27.58 -16.90 -22.88
N LYS A 276 26.80 -15.94 -22.37
CA LYS A 276 26.89 -15.42 -20.98
C LYS A 276 25.63 -15.73 -20.15
N GLY A 277 24.77 -16.62 -20.63
CA GLY A 277 23.59 -17.11 -19.93
C GLY A 277 22.26 -16.62 -20.51
N GLU A 278 21.18 -16.94 -19.82
CA GLU A 278 19.80 -16.78 -20.32
C GLU A 278 19.22 -15.39 -20.06
N ILE A 279 18.30 -14.97 -20.94
CA ILE A 279 17.56 -13.73 -20.82
C ILE A 279 16.57 -13.85 -19.66
N ARG A 280 16.64 -12.93 -18.69
CA ARG A 280 15.68 -12.87 -17.57
C ARG A 280 14.70 -11.71 -17.67
N GLU A 281 15.04 -10.68 -18.43
CA GLU A 281 14.25 -9.48 -18.53
C GLU A 281 14.52 -8.76 -19.85
N ILE A 282 13.44 -8.39 -20.54
CA ILE A 282 13.47 -7.51 -21.72
C ILE A 282 12.67 -6.25 -21.37
N LYS A 283 13.32 -5.09 -21.38
CA LYS A 283 12.69 -3.80 -21.12
C LYS A 283 12.38 -3.10 -22.43
N MET A 284 11.12 -2.74 -22.63
CA MET A 284 10.63 -1.93 -23.75
C MET A 284 10.05 -0.62 -23.20
N ASP A 285 9.74 0.33 -24.07
CA ASP A 285 9.23 1.66 -23.67
C ASP A 285 7.94 1.60 -22.83
N ARG A 286 7.06 0.63 -23.10
CA ARG A 286 5.73 0.53 -22.48
C ARG A 286 5.46 -0.78 -21.74
N ALA A 287 6.40 -1.72 -21.79
CA ALA A 287 6.25 -3.02 -21.14
C ALA A 287 7.60 -3.66 -20.81
N VAL A 288 7.56 -4.61 -19.90
CA VAL A 288 8.68 -5.42 -19.45
C VAL A 288 8.25 -6.88 -19.57
N VAL A 289 9.09 -7.69 -20.22
CA VAL A 289 8.94 -9.14 -20.25
C VAL A 289 9.88 -9.72 -19.22
N LEU A 290 9.34 -10.43 -18.24
CA LEU A 290 10.09 -11.19 -17.24
C LEU A 290 10.09 -12.66 -17.65
N ILE A 291 11.26 -13.30 -17.63
CA ILE A 291 11.42 -14.69 -18.04
C ILE A 291 12.10 -15.46 -16.92
N ASP A 292 11.51 -16.58 -16.52
CA ASP A 292 12.09 -17.52 -15.58
C ASP A 292 12.28 -18.88 -16.28
N HIS A 293 13.53 -19.18 -16.59
CA HIS A 293 13.96 -20.44 -17.20
C HIS A 293 14.23 -21.50 -16.13
N ASN A 294 14.00 -22.76 -16.48
CA ASN A 294 14.47 -23.89 -15.71
C ASN A 294 15.66 -24.57 -16.41
N LYS A 295 16.68 -24.93 -15.65
CA LYS A 295 17.89 -25.57 -16.19
C LYS A 295 17.72 -27.05 -16.51
N ASN A 296 16.75 -27.70 -15.88
CA ASN A 296 16.57 -29.15 -15.93
C ASN A 296 15.44 -29.57 -16.87
N TYR A 297 14.56 -28.63 -17.23
CA TYR A 297 13.39 -28.88 -18.08
C TYR A 297 13.31 -27.80 -19.15
N PRO A 298 12.91 -28.14 -20.39
CA PRO A 298 12.85 -27.19 -21.50
C PRO A 298 11.60 -26.32 -21.41
N VAL A 299 11.40 -25.67 -20.27
CA VAL A 299 10.20 -24.89 -19.95
C VAL A 299 10.62 -23.56 -19.36
N ALA A 300 10.00 -22.49 -19.86
CA ALA A 300 10.14 -21.15 -19.31
C ALA A 300 8.77 -20.53 -19.04
N SER A 301 8.66 -19.83 -17.92
CA SER A 301 7.51 -18.98 -17.62
C SER A 301 7.83 -17.54 -18.00
N VAL A 302 6.94 -16.93 -18.79
CA VAL A 302 7.08 -15.58 -19.33
C VAL A 302 5.93 -14.69 -18.83
N LEU A 303 6.26 -13.58 -18.19
CA LEU A 303 5.29 -12.62 -17.68
C LEU A 303 5.47 -11.25 -18.34
N VAL A 304 4.44 -10.78 -19.02
CA VAL A 304 4.37 -9.46 -19.63
C VAL A 304 3.71 -8.49 -18.65
N THR A 305 4.41 -7.41 -18.30
CA THR A 305 3.96 -6.40 -17.33
C THR A 305 4.32 -4.99 -17.76
N SER A 306 3.72 -3.95 -17.18
CA SER A 306 4.11 -2.56 -17.43
C SER A 306 5.42 -2.18 -16.77
N LYS A 307 5.80 -2.85 -15.67
CA LYS A 307 7.02 -2.58 -14.90
C LYS A 307 7.50 -3.85 -14.23
N SER A 308 8.82 -4.07 -14.23
CA SER A 308 9.41 -5.09 -13.37
C SER A 308 9.14 -4.76 -11.91
N SER A 309 8.76 -5.78 -11.14
CA SER A 309 8.49 -5.67 -9.71
C SER A 309 9.10 -6.83 -8.94
N LYS A 310 9.55 -6.59 -7.70
CA LYS A 310 10.10 -7.68 -6.85
C LYS A 310 9.04 -8.74 -6.57
N SER A 311 7.80 -8.30 -6.37
CA SER A 311 6.64 -9.18 -6.11
C SER A 311 6.33 -10.06 -7.33
N LEU A 312 6.34 -9.49 -8.53
CA LEU A 312 6.10 -10.21 -9.78
C LEU A 312 7.19 -11.25 -10.08
N ARG A 313 8.48 -10.89 -9.89
CA ARG A 313 9.58 -11.85 -10.09
C ARG A 313 9.51 -13.02 -9.13
N TYR A 314 9.19 -12.73 -7.87
CA TYR A 314 9.04 -13.78 -6.86
C TYR A 314 7.84 -14.69 -7.18
N GLY A 315 6.70 -14.11 -7.56
CA GLY A 315 5.53 -14.85 -8.01
C GLY A 315 5.83 -15.72 -9.22
N LEU A 316 6.49 -15.16 -10.25
CA LEU A 316 6.89 -15.88 -11.47
C LEU A 316 7.80 -17.07 -11.18
N LYS A 317 8.84 -16.87 -10.37
CA LYS A 317 9.76 -17.95 -10.00
C LYS A 317 9.07 -19.08 -9.25
N LYS A 318 8.20 -18.74 -8.29
CA LYS A 318 7.43 -19.74 -7.54
C LYS A 318 6.44 -20.49 -8.42
N PHE A 319 5.72 -19.75 -9.26
CA PHE A 319 4.82 -20.31 -10.24
C PHE A 319 5.54 -21.28 -11.17
N ASN A 320 6.68 -20.89 -11.74
CA ASN A 320 7.46 -21.72 -12.67
C ASN A 320 7.92 -23.02 -12.01
N ASN A 321 8.51 -22.93 -10.81
CA ASN A 321 8.94 -24.11 -10.05
C ASN A 321 7.78 -25.06 -9.76
N GLN A 322 6.63 -24.53 -9.31
CA GLN A 322 5.47 -25.36 -8.99
C GLN A 322 4.81 -25.94 -10.24
N PHE A 323 4.77 -25.18 -11.34
CA PHE A 323 4.28 -25.66 -12.63
C PHE A 323 5.09 -26.87 -13.10
N ILE A 324 6.42 -26.75 -13.08
CA ILE A 324 7.32 -27.83 -13.47
C ILE A 324 7.12 -29.06 -12.60
N GLU A 325 7.10 -28.89 -11.28
CA GLU A 325 6.93 -30.03 -10.37
C GLU A 325 5.58 -30.74 -10.59
N THR A 326 4.52 -29.98 -10.88
CA THR A 326 3.17 -30.50 -11.10
C THR A 326 3.02 -31.20 -12.45
N PHE A 327 3.69 -30.71 -13.50
CA PHE A 327 3.48 -31.17 -14.87
C PHE A 327 4.68 -31.87 -15.50
N LYS A 328 5.76 -32.16 -14.74
CA LYS A 328 6.99 -32.78 -15.28
C LYS A 328 6.78 -34.09 -16.04
N SER A 329 5.81 -34.91 -15.62
CA SER A 329 5.46 -36.15 -16.31
C SER A 329 4.85 -35.93 -17.70
N ASN A 330 4.42 -34.71 -18.00
CA ASN A 330 3.78 -34.34 -19.26
C ASN A 330 4.77 -33.67 -20.23
N PHE A 331 6.04 -33.53 -19.86
CA PHE A 331 7.07 -32.99 -20.75
C PHE A 331 7.63 -34.04 -21.71
N ASP A 332 7.44 -35.33 -21.42
CA ASP A 332 7.84 -36.43 -22.29
C ASP A 332 6.68 -36.80 -23.24
N GLY A 333 6.69 -36.31 -24.47
CA GLY A 333 5.74 -36.70 -25.54
C GLY A 333 5.12 -35.55 -26.32
N LEU A 334 3.99 -35.80 -26.99
CA LEU A 334 3.24 -34.77 -27.73
C LEU A 334 2.65 -33.74 -26.75
N TYR A 335 3.01 -32.46 -26.94
CA TYR A 335 2.54 -31.35 -26.11
C TYR A 335 1.04 -31.07 -26.34
N GLU A 336 0.21 -31.77 -25.56
CA GLU A 336 -1.23 -31.54 -25.54
C GLU A 336 -1.57 -30.42 -24.54
N VAL A 337 -1.85 -29.21 -25.05
CA VAL A 337 -2.13 -27.99 -24.26
C VAL A 337 -3.24 -28.19 -23.22
N SER A 338 -4.19 -29.09 -23.50
CA SER A 338 -5.31 -29.45 -22.61
C SER A 338 -4.84 -29.93 -21.22
N ARG A 339 -3.67 -30.58 -21.14
CA ARG A 339 -3.12 -31.16 -19.90
C ARG A 339 -2.65 -30.11 -18.90
N PHE A 340 -2.40 -28.89 -19.35
CA PHE A 340 -1.90 -27.80 -18.51
C PHE A 340 -3.03 -26.87 -18.02
N LYS A 341 -4.30 -27.16 -18.31
CA LYS A 341 -5.45 -26.33 -17.86
C LYS A 341 -5.49 -26.14 -16.34
N ALA A 342 -5.05 -27.12 -15.56
CA ALA A 342 -5.00 -27.05 -14.10
C ALA A 342 -4.01 -26.00 -13.57
N ALA A 343 -3.08 -25.50 -14.39
CA ALA A 343 -2.14 -24.44 -14.01
C ALA A 343 -2.83 -23.13 -13.64
N ARG A 344 -4.10 -22.93 -14.03
CA ARG A 344 -4.90 -21.78 -13.59
C ARG A 344 -4.99 -21.69 -12.05
N ALA A 345 -5.01 -22.81 -11.34
CA ALA A 345 -4.99 -22.83 -9.88
C ALA A 345 -3.69 -22.22 -9.32
N LEU A 346 -2.55 -22.49 -9.96
CA LEU A 346 -1.25 -21.92 -9.59
C LEU A 346 -1.21 -20.41 -9.82
N VAL A 347 -1.89 -19.92 -10.86
CA VAL A 347 -2.02 -18.47 -11.08
C VAL A 347 -2.76 -17.81 -9.92
N VAL A 348 -3.88 -18.41 -9.49
CA VAL A 348 -4.64 -17.90 -8.34
C VAL A 348 -3.80 -17.96 -7.07
N GLU A 349 -2.99 -19.00 -6.87
CA GLU A 349 -2.14 -19.14 -5.69
C GLU A 349 -1.00 -18.11 -5.62
N PHE A 350 -0.24 -17.96 -6.72
CA PHE A 350 0.99 -17.17 -6.72
C PHE A 350 0.81 -15.72 -7.18
N PHE A 351 -0.33 -15.39 -7.79
CA PHE A 351 -0.66 -14.05 -8.30
C PHE A 351 -2.02 -13.54 -7.81
N ASP A 352 -2.52 -14.00 -6.65
CA ASP A 352 -3.75 -13.48 -6.05
C ASP A 352 -3.74 -11.97 -5.80
N PHE A 353 -2.55 -11.35 -5.74
CA PHE A 353 -2.36 -9.93 -5.57
C PHE A 353 -2.47 -9.10 -6.85
N VAL A 354 -2.52 -9.74 -8.03
CA VAL A 354 -2.56 -9.04 -9.33
C VAL A 354 -3.99 -8.63 -9.67
N PRO A 355 -4.29 -7.33 -9.87
CA PRO A 355 -5.61 -6.89 -10.32
C PRO A 355 -5.91 -7.35 -11.76
N ALA A 356 -7.15 -7.78 -12.01
CA ALA A 356 -7.65 -8.07 -13.35
C ALA A 356 -8.22 -6.81 -14.00
N TYR A 357 -7.90 -6.61 -15.28
CA TYR A 357 -8.30 -5.49 -16.15
C TYR A 357 -9.04 -5.99 -17.40
N LEU A 358 -9.63 -7.18 -17.34
CA LEU A 358 -10.49 -7.67 -18.41
C LEU A 358 -11.82 -6.90 -18.32
N GLU A 359 -12.15 -6.16 -19.38
CA GLU A 359 -13.51 -5.65 -19.55
C GLU A 359 -14.43 -6.85 -19.75
N LYS A 360 -15.46 -6.95 -18.90
CA LYS A 360 -16.55 -7.92 -19.05
C LYS A 360 -17.43 -7.55 -20.24
#